data_AF-A0AAU2DNM9-F1
#
_entry.id   AF-A0AAU2DNM9-F1
#
_cell.length_a   1.000
_cell.length_b   1.000
_cell.length_c   1.000
_cell.angle_alpha   90.00
_cell.angle_beta   90.00
_cell.angle_gamma   90.00
#
_symmetry.space_group_name_H-M   'P 1'
#
loop_
_entity.id
_entity.type
_entity.pdbx_description
1 polymer ?
#
loop_
_entity_poly.entity_id
_entity_poly.type
_entity_poly.pdbx_seq_one_letter_code
_entity_poly.pdbx_strand_id
1 'polypeptide(L)' 'MAHTEEFPDRIRVRITLPPHLPDGRRRALLTALADADRYGHDVTADRSVIWVEVNDDGDGGVAQDPTTARPDRS' A
#
# COMPACT_ATOMS: atom_id res chain seq x y z
N MET A 1 15.42 0.84 5.36
CA MET A 1 14.99 2.15 5.89
C MET A 1 13.80 2.60 5.05
N ALA A 2 12.76 3.13 5.68
CA ALA A 2 11.58 3.62 4.98
C ALA A 2 11.57 5.16 5.01
N HIS A 3 11.19 5.76 3.90
CA HIS A 3 11.05 7.21 3.72
C HIS A 3 9.65 7.49 3.21
N THR A 4 8.97 8.44 3.85
CA THR A 4 7.66 8.89 3.43
C THR A 4 7.80 10.26 2.79
N GLU A 5 7.22 10.42 1.61
CA GLU A 5 7.12 11.68 0.88
C GLU A 5 5.62 12.00 0.73
N GLU A 6 5.18 13.10 1.34
CA GLU A 6 3.77 13.55 1.30
C GLU A 6 3.57 14.54 0.15
N PHE A 7 2.52 14.33 -0.63
CA PHE A 7 2.06 15.22 -1.69
C PHE A 7 0.63 15.67 -1.36
N PRO A 8 0.12 16.76 -1.97
CA PRO A 8 -1.21 17.26 -1.68
C PRO A 8 -2.35 16.25 -1.89
N ASP A 9 -2.16 15.32 -2.84
CA ASP A 9 -3.16 14.34 -3.28
C ASP A 9 -2.78 12.88 -2.99
N ARG A 10 -1.59 12.62 -2.41
CA ARG A 10 -1.08 11.25 -2.25
C ARG A 10 0.06 11.16 -1.25
N ILE A 11 0.27 9.97 -0.71
CA ILE A 11 1.42 9.64 0.12
C ILE A 11 2.26 8.61 -0.63
N ARG A 12 3.55 8.90 -0.83
CA ARG A 12 4.53 7.95 -1.38
C ARG A 12 5.39 7.39 -0.26
N VAL A 13 5.38 6.08 -0.10
CA VAL A 13 6.27 5.37 0.84
C VAL A 13 7.34 4.63 0.06
N ARG A 14 8.60 4.96 0.32
CA ARG A 14 9.79 4.34 -0.30
C ARG A 14 10.51 3.47 0.72
N ILE A 15 10.80 2.24 0.36
CA ILE A 15 11.45 1.27 1.23
C ILE A 15 12.72 0.79 0.53
N THR A 16 13.85 1.04 1.17
CA THR A 16 15.14 0.47 0.76
C THR A 16 15.22 -0.95 1.29
N LEU A 17 15.29 -1.92 0.38
CA LEU A 17 15.40 -3.32 0.72
C LEU A 17 16.85 -3.72 1.05
N PRO A 18 17.04 -4.71 1.93
CA PRO A 18 18.32 -5.36 2.09
C PRO A 18 18.78 -5.97 0.75
N PRO A 19 20.08 -5.95 0.43
CA PRO A 19 20.62 -6.50 -0.82
C PRO A 19 20.38 -8.01 -0.97
N HIS A 20 20.11 -8.73 0.13
CA HIS A 20 19.78 -10.15 0.14
C HIS A 20 18.46 -10.43 0.86
N LEU A 21 17.36 -9.89 0.33
CA LEU A 21 16.03 -10.32 0.73
C LEU A 21 15.70 -11.66 0.06
N PRO A 22 15.41 -12.74 0.81
CA PRO A 22 15.04 -14.03 0.23
C PRO A 22 13.81 -13.91 -0.69
N ASP A 23 13.79 -14.64 -1.80
CA ASP A 23 12.73 -14.54 -2.83
C ASP A 23 11.32 -14.71 -2.28
N GLY A 24 11.13 -15.62 -1.30
CA GLY A 24 9.83 -15.81 -0.65
C GLY A 24 9.35 -14.57 0.10
N ARG A 25 10.23 -13.89 0.84
CA ARG A 25 9.90 -12.64 1.55
C ARG A 25 9.70 -11.49 0.57
N ARG A 26 10.49 -11.45 -0.51
CA ARG A 26 10.30 -10.49 -1.60
C ARG A 26 8.92 -10.63 -2.21
N ARG A 27 8.50 -11.84 -2.59
CA ARG A 27 7.16 -12.08 -3.16
C ARG A 27 6.03 -11.70 -2.22
N ALA A 28 6.14 -12.06 -0.93
CA ALA A 28 5.14 -11.68 0.07
C ALA A 28 5.01 -10.15 0.20
N LEU A 29 6.14 -9.44 0.22
CA LEU A 29 6.16 -7.98 0.25
C LEU A 29 5.53 -7.37 -1.00
N LEU A 30 5.89 -7.86 -2.19
CA LEU A 30 5.30 -7.39 -3.44
C LEU A 30 3.78 -7.64 -3.50
N THR A 31 3.33 -8.77 -2.96
CA THR A 31 1.90 -9.10 -2.87
C THR A 31 1.17 -8.13 -1.95
N ALA A 32 1.75 -7.81 -0.79
CA ALA A 32 1.18 -6.83 0.13
C ALA A 32 1.11 -5.41 -0.47
N LEU A 33 2.07 -5.05 -1.33
CA LEU A 33 2.09 -3.75 -1.99
C LEU A 33 1.21 -3.67 -3.25
N ALA A 34 0.68 -4.80 -3.73
CA ALA A 34 -0.18 -4.83 -4.92
C ALA A 34 -1.57 -4.21 -4.67
N ASP A 35 -1.95 -4.01 -3.40
CA ASP A 35 -3.19 -3.35 -2.99
C ASP A 35 -3.12 -1.82 -3.08
N ALA A 36 -1.91 -1.26 -3.26
CA ALA A 36 -1.73 0.19 -3.40
C ALA A 36 -2.23 0.69 -4.77
N ASP A 37 -2.75 1.92 -4.81
CA ASP A 37 -3.20 2.57 -6.05
C ASP A 37 -2.12 2.57 -7.14
N ARG A 38 -0.87 2.83 -6.73
CA ARG A 38 0.30 2.70 -7.60
C ARG A 38 1.44 2.01 -6.88
N TYR A 39 2.04 1.07 -7.59
CA TYR A 39 3.21 0.32 -7.14
C TYR A 39 4.32 0.40 -8.17
N GLY A 40 5.57 0.54 -7.70
CA GLY A 40 6.75 0.46 -8.54
C GLY A 40 7.99 0.00 -7.80
N HIS A 41 8.99 -0.41 -8.57
CA HIS A 41 10.28 -0.85 -8.06
C HIS A 41 11.41 -0.37 -8.97
N ASP A 42 12.54 -0.05 -8.36
CA ASP A 42 13.77 0.31 -9.07
C ASP A 42 14.95 -0.45 -8.44
N VAL A 43 15.81 -1.00 -9.28
CA VAL A 43 17.01 -1.72 -8.85
C VAL A 43 18.21 -0.86 -9.21
N THR A 44 18.56 0.06 -8.32
CA THR A 44 19.79 0.85 -8.45
C THR A 44 21.01 0.02 -8.07
N ALA A 45 22.19 0.44 -8.53
CA ALA A 45 23.47 -0.16 -8.16
C ALA A 45 23.73 -0.16 -6.64
N ASP A 46 23.09 0.75 -5.88
CA ASP A 46 23.33 0.92 -4.45
C ASP A 46 22.39 0.07 -3.58
N ARG A 47 21.12 -0.14 -3.99
CA ARG A 47 20.12 -1.03 -3.36
C ARG A 47 18.89 -1.21 -4.27
N SER A 48 18.11 -2.25 -3.99
CA SER A 48 16.72 -2.34 -4.48
C SER A 48 15.82 -1.40 -3.67
N VAL A 49 15.08 -0.55 -4.36
CA VAL A 49 14.08 0.36 -3.77
C VAL A 49 12.71 -0.04 -4.31
N ILE A 50 11.75 -0.21 -3.41
CA ILE A 50 10.34 -0.36 -3.76
C ILE A 50 9.59 0.87 -3.28
N TRP A 51 8.53 1.23 -3.98
CA TRP A 51 7.67 2.32 -3.57
C TRP A 51 6.20 1.99 -3.81
N VAL A 52 5.35 2.57 -2.99
CA VAL A 52 3.91 2.60 -3.16
C VAL A 52 3.42 4.02 -3.03
N GLU A 53 2.44 4.39 -3.86
CA GLU A 53 1.64 5.58 -3.69
C GLU A 53 0.21 5.18 -3.39
N VAL A 54 -0.35 5.82 -2.37
CA VAL A 54 -1.78 5.77 -2.06
C VAL A 54 -2.32 7.17 -2.27
N ASN A 55 -3.35 7.32 -3.09
CA ASN A 55 -3.99 8.62 -3.27
C ASN A 55 -4.89 8.89 -2.06
N ASP A 56 -4.93 10.14 -1.63
CA ASP A 56 -6.01 10.62 -0.77
C ASP A 56 -7.21 10.85 -1.69
N ASP A 57 -7.82 9.77 -2.17
CA ASP A 57 -9.21 9.84 -2.58
C ASP A 57 -9.94 10.14 -1.28
N GLY A 58 -10.24 11.42 -1.03
CA GLY A 58 -10.91 11.93 0.17
C GLY A 58 -12.34 11.39 0.37
N ASP A 59 -12.59 10.14 0.04
CA ASP A 59 -13.74 9.38 0.48
C ASP A 59 -13.43 8.88 1.88
N GLY A 60 -13.89 9.64 2.87
CA GLY A 60 -14.37 9.09 4.13
C GLY A 60 -15.54 8.14 3.87
N GLY A 61 -15.32 7.12 3.04
CA GLY A 61 -16.19 6.01 2.74
C GLY A 61 -16.36 5.24 4.02
N VAL A 62 -17.35 5.67 4.79
CA VAL A 62 -17.97 4.95 5.88
C VAL A 62 -17.74 3.45 5.68
N ALA A 63 -17.11 2.81 6.66
CA ALA A 63 -17.26 1.39 6.83
C ALA A 63 -18.77 1.12 6.64
N GLN A 64 -19.13 0.43 5.56
CA GLN A 64 -20.50 -0.04 5.38
C GLN A 64 -20.74 -0.94 6.57
N ASP A 65 -21.38 -0.37 7.59
CA ASP A 65 -21.92 -1.08 8.72
C ASP A 65 -22.77 -2.22 8.14
N PRO A 66 -22.38 -3.50 8.29
CA PRO A 66 -23.18 -4.59 7.76
C PRO A 66 -24.46 -4.83 8.59
N THR A 67 -24.86 -3.92 9.48
CA THR A 67 -25.97 -4.15 10.40
C THR A 67 -27.01 -3.03 10.41
N THR A 68 -27.57 -2.69 9.25
CA THR A 68 -28.99 -2.26 9.22
C THR A 68 -29.68 -2.69 7.93
N ALA A 69 -30.30 -3.88 7.95
CA ALA A 69 -31.66 -4.09 7.43
C ALA A 69 -32.08 -5.55 7.62
N ARG A 70 -32.79 -5.83 8.71
CA ARG A 70 -33.98 -6.67 8.56
C ARG A 70 -35.16 -5.93 9.16
N PRO A 71 -36.04 -5.34 8.34
CA PRO A 71 -37.30 -4.81 8.84
C PRO A 71 -38.23 -5.99 9.17
N ASP A 72 -38.73 -5.93 10.41
CA ASP A 72 -40.07 -6.22 10.91
C ASP A 72 -40.89 -7.43 10.41
N ARG A 73 -41.55 -8.03 11.42
CA ARG A 73 -42.84 -8.75 11.41
C ARG A 73 -42.91 -10.21 10.98
N SER A 74 -43.19 -11.08 11.96
CA SER A 74 -44.51 -11.73 12.14
C SER A 74 -44.66 -12.28 13.55
#